data_AF-A0A7C7A303-F1
#
_entry.id   AF-A0A7C7A303-F1
#
_cell.length_a   1.000
_cell.length_b   1.000
_cell.length_c   1.000
_cell.angle_alpha   90.00
_cell.angle_beta   90.00
_cell.angle_gamma   90.00
#
_symmetry.space_group_name_H-M   'P 1'
#
loop_
_entity.id
_entity.type
_entity.pdbx_description
1 polymer ?
#
loop_
_entity_poly.entity_id
_entity_poly.type
_entity_poly.pdbx_seq_one_letter_code
_entity_poly.pdbx_strand_id
1 'polypeptide(L)'
;MRKLRGLLEKLQAGEVTVDEVLKELKNLPYEDLGFARIDNHRSLRRGVPEVIYCQGKTTTQVAEIARHMLENGSNVMGTRADIKTFHEVQLIASDAKYYETARIFVVEREKVAQNKGTIAVVTAGTSDIPVAEEAAVTAEVFGNPVKRLYDVGVAGIHRLLMNREVIQSARVIIVVAGMEGALASVVGGLVDKPVVAVPTSVGYGA
;
A
#
# COMPACT_ATOMS: atom_id res chain seq x y z
N MET A 1 -8.53 -18.06 8.28
CA MET A 1 -9.73 -18.48 9.06
C MET A 1 -9.91 -20.00 9.18
N ARG A 2 -9.74 -20.79 8.10
CA ARG A 2 -9.94 -22.26 8.14
C ARG A 2 -9.00 -23.00 9.11
N LYS A 3 -7.74 -22.57 9.23
CA LYS A 3 -6.75 -23.12 10.18
C LYS A 3 -7.11 -22.82 11.65
N LEU A 4 -7.56 -21.60 11.95
CA LEU A 4 -8.01 -21.20 13.29
C LEU A 4 -9.28 -21.95 13.70
N ARG A 5 -10.23 -22.11 12.77
CA ARG A 5 -11.45 -22.89 13.02
C ARG A 5 -11.12 -24.34 13.36
N GLY A 6 -10.24 -25.00 12.60
CA GLY A 6 -9.79 -26.35 12.92
C GLY A 6 -9.09 -26.45 14.29
N LEU A 7 -8.34 -25.41 14.68
CA LEU A 7 -7.71 -25.34 16.01
C LEU A 7 -8.74 -25.25 17.15
N LEU A 8 -9.79 -24.44 16.95
CA LEU A 8 -10.88 -24.28 17.90
C LEU A 8 -11.78 -25.52 17.96
N GLU A 9 -11.98 -26.21 16.84
CA GLU A 9 -12.71 -27.49 16.77
C GLU A 9 -11.94 -28.59 17.54
N LYS A 10 -10.61 -28.65 17.41
CA LYS A 10 -9.76 -29.56 18.21
C LYS A 10 -9.79 -29.24 19.71
N LEU A 11 -9.82 -27.96 20.07
CA LEU A 11 -9.98 -27.52 21.47
C LEU A 11 -11.35 -27.96 22.02
N GLN A 12 -12.41 -27.78 21.22
CA GLN A 12 -13.76 -28.21 21.58
C GLN A 12 -13.87 -29.73 21.74
N ALA A 13 -13.13 -30.49 20.91
CA ALA A 13 -13.03 -31.94 20.98
C ALA A 13 -12.14 -32.44 22.14
N GLY A 14 -11.43 -31.55 22.84
CA GLY A 14 -10.50 -31.90 23.92
C GLY A 14 -9.19 -32.52 23.43
N GLU A 15 -8.89 -32.43 22.13
CA GLU A 15 -7.66 -32.96 21.52
C GLU A 15 -6.44 -32.09 21.80
N VAL A 16 -6.66 -30.81 22.11
CA VAL A 16 -5.64 -29.83 22.49
C VAL A 16 -6.12 -29.05 23.70
N THR A 17 -5.19 -28.66 24.57
CA THR A 17 -5.46 -27.84 25.73
C THR A 17 -5.51 -26.35 25.37
N VAL A 18 -6.13 -25.54 26.23
CA VAL A 18 -6.15 -24.08 26.09
C VAL A 18 -4.72 -23.52 26.02
N ASP A 19 -3.79 -24.05 26.81
CA ASP A 19 -2.39 -23.62 26.81
C ASP A 19 -1.65 -23.96 25.50
N GLU A 20 -1.93 -25.12 24.91
CA GLU A 20 -1.39 -25.51 23.59
C GLU A 20 -1.93 -24.60 22.48
N VAL A 21 -3.23 -24.31 22.51
CA VAL A 21 -3.86 -23.35 21.59
C VAL A 21 -3.26 -21.96 21.76
N LEU A 22 -3.10 -21.47 22.99
CA LEU A 22 -2.46 -20.17 23.26
C LEU A 22 -1.00 -20.13 22.80
N LYS A 23 -0.26 -21.25 22.91
CA LYS A 23 1.12 -21.36 22.44
C LYS A 23 1.21 -21.36 20.91
N GLU A 24 0.28 -22.03 20.23
CA GLU A 24 0.18 -22.00 18.77
C GLU A 24 -0.24 -20.61 18.27
N LEU A 25 -1.19 -19.96 18.94
CA LEU A 25 -1.59 -18.58 18.70
C LEU A 25 -0.46 -17.57 18.96
N LYS A 26 0.46 -17.86 19.91
CA LYS A 26 1.68 -17.07 20.17
C LYS A 26 2.74 -17.21 19.09
N ASN A 27 2.80 -18.36 18.40
CA ASN A 27 3.74 -18.61 17.29
C ASN A 27 3.15 -18.28 15.91
N LEU A 28 1.85 -18.04 15.84
CA LEU A 28 1.13 -17.57 14.65
C LEU A 28 1.32 -16.09 14.22
N PRO A 29 1.89 -15.14 15.02
CA PRO A 29 1.87 -13.74 14.61
C PRO A 29 2.88 -13.43 13.51
N TYR A 30 3.94 -14.24 13.35
CA TYR A 30 4.97 -14.04 12.33
C TYR A 30 5.49 -15.36 11.77
N GLU A 31 5.67 -15.43 10.46
CA GLU A 31 6.41 -16.52 9.80
C GLU A 31 7.83 -16.02 9.48
N ASP A 32 8.85 -16.69 10.02
CA ASP A 32 10.26 -16.31 9.86
C ASP A 32 10.88 -17.11 8.70
N LEU A 33 11.15 -16.43 7.59
CA LEU A 33 11.84 -16.99 6.41
C LEU A 33 13.38 -16.89 6.54
N GLY A 34 13.90 -16.50 7.71
CA GLY A 34 15.32 -16.24 7.96
C GLY A 34 15.80 -14.89 7.44
N PHE A 35 15.25 -14.39 6.34
CA PHE A 35 15.54 -13.06 5.78
C PHE A 35 14.36 -12.07 5.86
N ALA A 36 13.18 -12.54 6.24
CA ALA A 36 11.98 -11.73 6.42
C ALA A 36 11.06 -12.37 7.46
N ARG A 37 10.36 -11.53 8.23
CA ARG A 37 9.30 -11.96 9.16
C ARG A 37 7.97 -11.44 8.65
N ILE A 38 7.11 -12.35 8.20
CA ILE A 38 5.81 -12.03 7.60
C ILE A 38 4.75 -11.99 8.70
N ASP A 39 4.13 -10.83 8.92
CA ASP A 39 3.02 -10.61 9.87
C ASP A 39 1.68 -11.07 9.27
N ASN A 40 1.46 -12.38 9.30
CA ASN A 40 0.22 -13.02 8.85
C ASN A 40 -1.02 -12.55 9.64
N HIS A 41 -0.85 -11.90 10.79
CA HIS A 41 -1.93 -11.36 11.61
C HIS A 41 -2.27 -9.89 11.30
N ARG A 42 -1.52 -9.21 10.43
CA ARG A 42 -1.76 -7.80 10.11
C ARG A 42 -3.16 -7.57 9.56
N SER A 43 -3.66 -8.49 8.73
CA SER A 43 -5.04 -8.47 8.21
C SER A 43 -6.08 -8.57 9.32
N LEU A 44 -5.88 -9.44 10.31
CA LEU A 44 -6.79 -9.58 11.46
C LEU A 44 -6.79 -8.34 12.36
N ARG A 45 -5.65 -7.69 12.55
CA ARG A 45 -5.54 -6.52 13.46
C ARG A 45 -5.88 -5.19 12.79
N ARG A 46 -5.60 -5.04 11.50
CA ARG A 46 -5.71 -3.75 10.77
C ARG A 46 -6.64 -3.79 9.57
N GLY A 47 -7.22 -4.94 9.23
CA GLY A 47 -8.08 -5.11 8.06
C GLY A 47 -7.34 -5.06 6.72
N VAL A 48 -6.00 -5.02 6.73
CA VAL A 48 -5.16 -4.94 5.53
C VAL A 48 -3.98 -5.92 5.61
N PRO A 49 -3.66 -6.63 4.52
CA PRO A 49 -2.51 -7.53 4.50
C PRO A 49 -1.19 -6.76 4.56
N GLU A 50 -0.10 -7.49 4.79
CA GLU A 50 1.24 -6.94 4.69
C GLU A 50 1.60 -6.55 3.25
N VAL A 51 2.52 -5.59 3.12
CA VAL A 51 3.01 -5.08 1.85
C VAL A 51 4.50 -5.34 1.78
N ILE A 52 4.98 -5.84 0.65
CA ILE A 52 6.38 -6.16 0.43
C ILE A 52 7.11 -4.90 0.00
N TYR A 53 7.95 -4.33 0.86
CA TYR A 53 8.89 -3.29 0.45
C TYR A 53 10.04 -3.90 -0.36
N CYS A 54 10.03 -3.77 -1.69
CA CYS A 54 10.95 -4.47 -2.59
C CYS A 54 12.34 -3.82 -2.66
N GLN A 55 12.44 -2.49 -2.49
CA GLN A 55 13.71 -1.79 -2.58
C GLN A 55 14.70 -2.29 -1.52
N GLY A 56 15.89 -2.68 -1.95
CA GLY A 56 16.93 -3.23 -1.09
C GLY A 56 16.84 -4.73 -0.84
N LYS A 57 15.81 -5.43 -1.38
CA LYS A 57 15.73 -6.90 -1.40
C LYS A 57 16.19 -7.46 -2.74
N THR A 58 16.62 -8.71 -2.76
CA THR A 58 16.86 -9.42 -4.03
C THR A 58 15.53 -9.85 -4.65
N THR A 59 15.52 -10.06 -5.97
CA THR A 59 14.33 -10.54 -6.70
C THR A 59 13.81 -11.86 -6.13
N THR A 60 14.72 -12.78 -5.83
CA THR A 60 14.40 -14.09 -5.22
C THR A 60 13.75 -13.95 -3.85
N GLN A 61 14.26 -13.05 -2.99
CA GLN A 61 13.65 -12.81 -1.68
C GLN A 61 12.22 -12.29 -1.81
N VAL A 62 11.97 -11.35 -2.73
CA VAL A 62 10.63 -10.82 -2.97
C VAL A 62 9.68 -11.90 -3.49
N ALA A 63 10.14 -12.70 -4.47
CA ALA A 63 9.37 -13.79 -5.04
C ALA A 63 8.99 -14.85 -3.98
N GLU A 64 9.92 -15.18 -3.09
CA GLU A 64 9.67 -16.10 -1.98
C GLU A 64 8.66 -15.55 -0.98
N ILE A 65 8.82 -14.30 -0.53
CA ILE A 65 7.83 -13.65 0.35
C ILE A 65 6.45 -13.66 -0.32
N ALA A 66 6.36 -13.30 -1.61
CA ALA A 66 5.11 -13.29 -2.35
C ALA A 66 4.47 -14.69 -2.40
N ARG A 67 5.26 -15.74 -2.68
CA ARG A 67 4.78 -17.14 -2.71
C ARG A 67 4.14 -17.53 -1.38
N HIS A 68 4.83 -17.32 -0.26
CA HIS A 68 4.34 -17.66 1.08
C HIS A 68 3.04 -16.91 1.41
N MET A 69 2.97 -15.61 1.10
CA MET A 69 1.76 -14.82 1.34
C MET A 69 0.57 -15.30 0.49
N LEU A 70 0.82 -15.71 -0.76
CA LEU A 70 -0.21 -16.23 -1.66
C LEU A 70 -0.70 -17.63 -1.24
N GLU A 71 0.17 -18.50 -0.74
CA GLU A 71 -0.20 -19.81 -0.19
C GLU A 71 -1.14 -19.67 1.02
N ASN A 72 -0.96 -18.59 1.79
CA ASN A 72 -1.85 -18.22 2.90
C ASN A 72 -3.15 -17.54 2.43
N GLY A 73 -3.35 -17.38 1.11
CA GLY A 73 -4.56 -16.80 0.51
C GLY A 73 -4.68 -15.28 0.62
N SER A 74 -3.61 -14.58 1.01
CA SER A 74 -3.64 -13.13 1.17
C SER A 74 -3.46 -12.39 -0.16
N ASN A 75 -4.02 -11.19 -0.28
CA ASN A 75 -3.60 -10.26 -1.32
C ASN A 75 -2.15 -9.88 -1.10
N VAL A 76 -1.39 -9.78 -2.18
CA VAL A 76 0.03 -9.38 -2.13
C VAL A 76 0.21 -8.11 -2.92
N MET A 77 0.85 -7.13 -2.30
CA MET A 77 1.31 -5.91 -2.97
C MET A 77 2.79 -5.74 -2.69
N GLY A 78 3.57 -5.45 -3.72
CA GLY A 78 4.97 -5.08 -3.59
C GLY A 78 5.21 -3.65 -4.06
N THR A 79 5.82 -2.81 -3.24
CA THR A 79 6.12 -1.41 -3.55
C THR A 79 7.57 -1.21 -3.93
N ARG A 80 7.83 -0.24 -4.82
CA ARG A 80 9.16 0.06 -5.36
C ARG A 80 9.84 -1.15 -6.02
N ALA A 81 9.03 -2.03 -6.60
CA ALA A 81 9.51 -3.15 -7.39
C ALA A 81 10.10 -2.65 -8.71
N ASP A 82 11.15 -3.30 -9.20
CA ASP A 82 11.55 -3.13 -10.60
C ASP A 82 10.86 -4.18 -11.47
N ILE A 83 10.97 -4.01 -12.79
CA ILE A 83 10.32 -4.91 -13.74
C ILE A 83 10.84 -6.36 -13.63
N LYS A 84 12.12 -6.53 -13.26
CA LYS A 84 12.73 -7.84 -13.05
C LYS A 84 12.08 -8.57 -11.88
N THR A 85 11.90 -7.88 -10.76
CA THR A 85 11.20 -8.39 -9.57
C THR A 85 9.76 -8.75 -9.91
N PHE A 86 9.06 -7.91 -10.68
CA PHE A 86 7.70 -8.21 -11.13
C PHE A 86 7.64 -9.50 -11.96
N HIS A 87 8.54 -9.68 -12.94
CA HIS A 87 8.55 -10.89 -13.76
C HIS A 87 8.76 -12.16 -12.94
N GLU A 88 9.65 -12.14 -11.95
CA GLU A 88 9.83 -13.29 -11.04
C GLU A 88 8.54 -13.60 -10.25
N VAL A 89 7.83 -12.57 -9.78
CA VAL A 89 6.53 -12.75 -9.12
C VAL A 89 5.48 -13.28 -10.11
N GLN A 90 5.51 -12.83 -11.37
CA GLN A 90 4.57 -13.25 -12.41
C GLN A 90 4.71 -14.73 -12.77
N LEU A 91 5.90 -15.33 -12.61
CA LEU A 91 6.09 -16.77 -12.74
C LEU A 91 5.36 -17.57 -11.64
N ILE A 92 5.18 -16.98 -10.46
CA ILE A 92 4.46 -17.57 -9.33
C ILE A 92 2.95 -17.31 -9.44
N ALA A 93 2.58 -16.11 -9.86
CA ALA A 93 1.21 -15.67 -10.03
C ALA A 93 1.05 -15.00 -11.40
N SER A 94 0.60 -15.76 -12.39
CA SER A 94 0.43 -15.27 -13.77
C SER A 94 -0.60 -14.14 -13.90
N ASP A 95 -1.48 -13.99 -12.91
CA ASP A 95 -2.48 -12.94 -12.81
C ASP A 95 -1.98 -11.67 -12.09
N ALA A 96 -0.69 -11.61 -11.74
CA ALA A 96 -0.06 -10.42 -11.18
C ALA A 96 -0.15 -9.23 -12.15
N LYS A 97 -0.55 -8.07 -11.60
CA LYS A 97 -0.59 -6.79 -12.32
C LYS A 97 0.59 -5.92 -11.91
N TYR A 98 1.16 -5.19 -12.85
CA TYR A 98 2.23 -4.23 -12.60
C TYR A 98 1.81 -2.82 -13.01
N TYR A 99 2.02 -1.88 -12.09
CA TYR A 99 1.84 -0.45 -12.28
C TYR A 99 3.21 0.19 -12.44
N GLU A 100 3.62 0.41 -13.69
CA GLU A 100 4.99 0.81 -14.03
C GLU A 100 5.42 2.13 -13.36
N THR A 101 4.60 3.17 -13.47
CA THR A 101 4.89 4.49 -12.90
C THR A 101 4.96 4.46 -11.37
N ALA A 102 4.06 3.71 -10.73
CA ALA A 102 4.02 3.51 -9.28
C ALA A 102 5.12 2.56 -8.78
N ARG A 103 5.70 1.76 -9.69
CA ARG A 103 6.59 0.64 -9.35
C ARG A 103 5.96 -0.33 -8.35
N ILE A 104 4.69 -0.65 -8.57
CA ILE A 104 3.91 -1.54 -7.70
C ILE A 104 3.48 -2.78 -8.48
N PHE A 105 3.65 -3.96 -7.90
CA PHE A 105 2.91 -5.15 -8.35
C PHE A 105 1.81 -5.52 -7.36
N VAL A 106 0.73 -6.11 -7.87
CA VAL A 106 -0.42 -6.55 -7.08
C VAL A 106 -0.90 -7.92 -7.55
N VAL A 107 -1.20 -8.78 -6.59
CA VAL A 107 -1.86 -10.08 -6.79
C VAL A 107 -3.06 -10.14 -5.87
N GLU A 108 -4.25 -10.25 -6.46
CA GLU A 108 -5.53 -10.25 -5.73
C GLU A 108 -6.02 -11.70 -5.54
N ARG A 109 -6.35 -12.06 -4.30
CA ARG A 109 -6.94 -13.35 -3.88
C ARG A 109 -8.29 -13.16 -3.19
N GLU A 110 -8.48 -12.02 -2.54
CA GLU A 110 -9.72 -11.59 -1.89
C GLU A 110 -10.17 -10.23 -2.42
N LYS A 111 -11.49 -10.04 -2.54
CA LYS A 111 -12.07 -8.75 -2.93
C LYS A 111 -11.91 -7.74 -1.79
N VAL A 112 -11.33 -6.58 -2.12
CA VAL A 112 -11.21 -5.47 -1.18
C VAL A 112 -12.51 -4.66 -1.16
N ALA A 113 -13.02 -4.39 0.04
CA ALA A 113 -14.22 -3.58 0.21
C ALA A 113 -13.97 -2.12 -0.23
N GLN A 114 -14.96 -1.53 -0.90
CA GLN A 114 -14.88 -0.14 -1.33
C GLN A 114 -15.13 0.81 -0.16
N ASN A 115 -14.19 1.73 0.07
CA ASN A 115 -14.29 2.77 1.08
C ASN A 115 -15.13 3.95 0.59
N LYS A 116 -15.61 4.77 1.54
CA LYS A 116 -16.43 5.95 1.25
C LYS A 116 -15.57 7.20 1.09
N GLY A 117 -15.92 8.01 0.10
CA GLY A 117 -15.23 9.26 -0.21
C GLY A 117 -14.04 9.06 -1.14
N THR A 118 -13.37 10.15 -1.48
CA THR A 118 -12.29 10.16 -2.47
C THR A 118 -11.03 10.73 -1.85
N ILE A 119 -9.88 10.14 -2.20
CA ILE A 119 -8.57 10.69 -1.88
C ILE A 119 -8.09 11.49 -3.10
N ALA A 120 -7.76 12.77 -2.90
CA ALA A 120 -7.08 13.54 -3.93
C ALA A 120 -5.57 13.37 -3.76
N VAL A 121 -4.86 12.93 -4.81
CA VAL A 121 -3.39 12.89 -4.84
C VAL A 121 -2.92 13.98 -5.78
N VAL A 122 -2.13 14.90 -5.24
CA VAL A 122 -1.81 16.18 -5.86
C VAL A 122 -0.29 16.31 -5.98
N THR A 123 0.23 16.64 -7.18
CA THR A 123 1.67 16.93 -7.36
C THR A 123 1.95 18.36 -7.74
N ALA A 124 3.12 18.86 -7.31
CA ALA A 124 3.60 20.17 -7.74
C ALA A 124 4.12 20.15 -9.17
N GLY A 125 4.90 19.11 -9.53
CA GLY A 125 5.44 18.94 -10.87
C GLY A 125 5.36 17.50 -11.37
N THR A 126 5.85 17.28 -12.58
CA THR A 126 5.88 15.95 -13.22
C THR A 126 6.93 15.02 -12.60
N SER A 127 8.00 15.57 -12.04
CA SER A 127 9.04 14.79 -11.34
C SER A 127 8.51 14.06 -10.10
N ASP A 128 7.42 14.54 -9.51
CA ASP A 128 6.77 13.96 -8.33
C ASP A 128 5.79 12.82 -8.69
N ILE A 129 5.47 12.63 -9.98
CA ILE A 129 4.47 11.66 -10.45
C ILE A 129 4.76 10.23 -9.97
N PRO A 130 5.99 9.69 -10.00
CA PRO A 130 6.23 8.33 -9.53
C PRO A 130 5.83 8.10 -8.07
N VAL A 131 6.10 9.08 -7.19
CA VAL A 131 5.74 8.99 -5.76
C VAL A 131 4.24 9.19 -5.56
N ALA A 132 3.62 10.08 -6.35
CA ALA A 132 2.16 10.22 -6.36
C ALA A 132 1.46 8.96 -6.84
N GLU A 133 1.98 8.29 -7.86
CA GLU A 133 1.44 7.03 -8.33
C GLU A 133 1.62 5.89 -7.33
N GLU A 134 2.75 5.83 -6.61
CA GLU A 134 2.92 4.90 -5.48
C GLU A 134 1.81 5.11 -4.44
N ALA A 135 1.51 6.37 -4.06
CA ALA A 135 0.43 6.69 -3.11
C ALA A 135 -0.96 6.38 -3.67
N ALA A 136 -1.23 6.73 -4.93
CA ALA A 136 -2.52 6.57 -5.57
C ALA A 136 -2.89 5.09 -5.76
N VAL A 137 -1.98 4.30 -6.34
CA VAL A 137 -2.19 2.86 -6.54
C VAL A 137 -2.31 2.15 -5.20
N THR A 138 -1.49 2.51 -4.20
CA THR A 138 -1.61 1.96 -2.84
C THR A 138 -3.01 2.19 -2.27
N ALA A 139 -3.53 3.42 -2.37
CA ALA A 139 -4.86 3.76 -1.87
C ALA A 139 -5.98 2.99 -2.60
N GLU A 140 -5.87 2.82 -3.91
CA GLU A 140 -6.81 2.07 -4.75
C GLU A 140 -6.80 0.57 -4.43
N VAL A 141 -5.62 -0.02 -4.23
CA VAL A 141 -5.46 -1.41 -3.79
C VAL A 141 -6.13 -1.64 -2.44
N PHE A 142 -6.13 -0.63 -1.56
CA PHE A 142 -6.87 -0.66 -0.30
C PHE A 142 -8.34 -0.22 -0.42
N GLY A 143 -8.89 -0.13 -1.63
CA GLY A 143 -10.31 0.09 -1.89
C GLY A 143 -10.75 1.55 -1.80
N ASN A 144 -9.83 2.52 -1.87
CA ASN A 144 -10.19 3.94 -1.86
C ASN A 144 -10.28 4.49 -3.28
N PRO A 145 -11.38 5.16 -3.66
CA PRO A 145 -11.43 5.95 -4.88
C PRO A 145 -10.39 7.08 -4.85
N VAL A 146 -9.60 7.23 -5.92
CA VAL A 146 -8.55 8.26 -6.02
C VAL A 146 -8.81 9.20 -7.19
N LYS A 147 -8.54 10.50 -6.98
CA LYS A 147 -8.43 11.51 -8.03
C LYS A 147 -6.99 12.02 -8.07
N ARG A 148 -6.34 11.89 -9.23
CA ARG A 148 -4.97 12.35 -9.46
C ARG A 148 -5.01 13.75 -10.08
N LEU A 149 -4.25 14.68 -9.51
CA LEU A 149 -4.05 16.04 -10.02
C LEU A 149 -2.56 16.29 -10.13
N TYR A 150 -2.03 16.23 -11.36
CA TYR A 150 -0.59 16.41 -11.59
C TYR A 150 -0.26 17.83 -12.06
N ASP A 151 0.96 18.26 -11.76
CA ASP A 151 1.52 19.54 -12.21
C ASP A 151 0.64 20.75 -11.85
N VAL A 152 0.16 20.77 -10.61
CA VAL A 152 -0.63 21.88 -10.04
C VAL A 152 0.15 22.66 -8.98
N GLY A 153 1.46 22.80 -9.20
CA GLY A 153 2.38 23.49 -8.30
C GLY A 153 2.11 24.99 -8.13
N VAL A 154 2.78 25.58 -7.13
CA VAL A 154 2.54 26.97 -6.69
C VAL A 154 2.93 28.01 -7.74
N ALA A 155 3.99 27.76 -8.53
CA ALA A 155 4.40 28.63 -9.63
C ALA A 155 3.29 28.86 -10.67
N GLY A 156 2.36 27.91 -10.78
CA GLY A 156 1.16 27.99 -11.62
C GLY A 156 -0.11 27.84 -10.80
N ILE A 157 -0.25 28.58 -9.69
CA ILE A 157 -1.36 28.41 -8.71
C ILE A 157 -2.76 28.37 -9.34
N HIS A 158 -2.97 29.04 -10.46
CA HIS A 158 -4.22 28.97 -11.21
C HIS A 158 -4.60 27.53 -11.61
N ARG A 159 -3.63 26.66 -11.93
CA ARG A 159 -3.87 25.23 -12.25
C ARG A 159 -4.45 24.46 -11.07
N LEU A 160 -4.00 24.77 -9.85
CA LEU A 160 -4.57 24.23 -8.62
C LEU A 160 -6.00 24.73 -8.41
N LEU A 161 -6.22 26.04 -8.56
CA LEU A 161 -7.51 26.69 -8.34
C LEU A 161 -8.58 26.21 -9.33
N MET A 162 -8.21 25.87 -10.57
CA MET A 162 -9.12 25.24 -11.54
C MET A 162 -9.65 23.88 -11.08
N ASN A 163 -8.94 23.20 -10.18
CA ASN A 163 -9.33 21.90 -9.62
C ASN A 163 -9.91 22.01 -8.20
N ARG A 164 -10.28 23.22 -7.76
CA ARG A 164 -10.75 23.49 -6.39
C ARG A 164 -11.87 22.58 -5.94
N GLU A 165 -12.86 22.32 -6.79
CA GLU A 165 -14.01 21.47 -6.44
C GLU A 165 -13.58 20.02 -6.13
N VAL A 166 -12.63 19.47 -6.89
CA VAL A 166 -12.08 18.14 -6.64
C VAL A 166 -11.33 18.10 -5.31
N ILE A 167 -10.54 19.13 -5.03
CA ILE A 167 -9.74 19.24 -3.80
C ILE A 167 -10.64 19.39 -2.58
N GLN A 168 -11.70 20.21 -2.66
CA GLN A 168 -12.63 20.46 -1.56
C GLN A 168 -13.60 19.29 -1.30
N SER A 169 -13.94 18.51 -2.34
CA SER A 169 -14.81 17.34 -2.19
C SER A 169 -14.06 16.08 -1.70
N ALA A 170 -12.73 16.08 -1.77
CA ALA A 170 -11.91 14.98 -1.26
C ALA A 170 -12.04 14.84 0.26
N ARG A 171 -11.99 13.60 0.74
CA ARG A 171 -12.02 13.29 2.18
C ARG A 171 -10.65 13.46 2.81
N VAL A 172 -9.59 13.18 2.05
CA VAL A 172 -8.18 13.34 2.41
C VAL A 172 -7.44 13.81 1.16
N ILE A 173 -6.48 14.71 1.33
CA ILE A 173 -5.61 15.17 0.25
C ILE A 173 -4.18 14.73 0.55
N ILE A 174 -3.56 14.02 -0.37
CA ILE A 174 -2.14 13.67 -0.34
C ILE A 174 -1.42 14.64 -1.27
N VAL A 175 -0.52 15.45 -0.72
CA VAL A 175 0.26 16.42 -1.49
C VAL A 175 1.69 15.92 -1.60
N VAL A 176 2.11 15.63 -2.81
CA VAL A 176 3.45 15.13 -3.13
C VAL A 176 4.25 16.25 -3.78
N ALA A 177 5.29 16.72 -3.10
CA ALA A 177 6.10 17.83 -3.58
C ALA A 177 7.53 17.76 -3.01
N GLY A 178 8.52 18.02 -3.87
CA GLY A 178 9.93 18.04 -3.48
C GLY A 178 10.43 19.43 -3.12
N MET A 179 10.85 20.19 -4.15
CA MET A 179 11.74 21.35 -4.03
C MET A 179 11.27 22.48 -3.09
N GLU A 180 9.98 22.82 -3.06
CA GLU A 180 9.51 23.97 -2.27
C GLU A 180 8.56 23.60 -1.13
N GLY A 181 7.99 22.39 -1.09
CA GLY A 181 7.03 21.92 -0.07
C GLY A 181 5.76 22.77 0.12
N ALA A 182 5.70 23.98 -0.46
CA ALA A 182 4.71 25.01 -0.22
C ALA A 182 3.31 24.61 -0.69
N LEU A 183 3.23 23.69 -1.66
CA LEU A 183 1.96 23.18 -2.16
C LEU A 183 1.10 22.59 -1.04
N ALA A 184 1.71 21.90 -0.06
CA ALA A 184 0.97 21.32 1.06
C ALA A 184 0.32 22.41 1.93
N SER A 185 1.06 23.49 2.21
CA SER A 185 0.57 24.64 2.97
C SER A 185 -0.54 25.38 2.23
N VAL A 186 -0.37 25.58 0.91
CA VAL A 186 -1.40 26.21 0.06
C VAL A 186 -2.67 25.38 0.06
N VAL A 187 -2.57 24.07 -0.19
CA VAL A 187 -3.73 23.17 -0.16
C VAL A 187 -4.38 23.18 1.22
N GLY A 188 -3.59 23.15 2.31
CA GLY A 188 -4.09 23.24 3.68
C GLY A 188 -4.87 24.53 3.98
N GLY A 189 -4.57 25.63 3.28
CA GLY A 189 -5.36 26.86 3.37
C GLY A 189 -6.66 26.85 2.55
N LEU A 190 -6.85 25.89 1.64
CA LEU A 190 -8.00 25.81 0.73
C LEU A 190 -9.09 24.83 1.19
N VAL A 191 -8.78 23.96 2.15
CA VAL A 191 -9.67 22.89 2.61
C VAL A 191 -9.79 22.82 4.12
N ASP A 192 -10.90 22.29 4.61
CA ASP A 192 -11.17 21.94 6.00
C ASP A 192 -10.92 20.43 6.27
N LYS A 193 -10.14 19.77 5.41
CA LYS A 193 -9.91 18.32 5.37
C LYS A 193 -8.45 17.97 5.68
N PRO A 194 -8.17 16.73 6.14
CA PRO A 194 -6.79 16.29 6.38
C PRO A 194 -5.92 16.39 5.12
N VAL A 195 -4.76 17.04 5.26
CA VAL A 195 -3.72 17.14 4.23
C VAL A 195 -2.49 16.37 4.69
N VAL A 196 -2.04 15.40 3.89
CA VAL A 196 -0.84 14.60 4.13
C VAL A 196 0.26 15.05 3.17
N ALA A 197 1.29 15.69 3.71
CA ALA A 197 2.45 16.11 2.93
C ALA A 197 3.43 14.93 2.76
N VAL A 198 3.77 14.61 1.51
CA VAL A 198 4.74 13.57 1.14
C VAL A 198 5.93 14.24 0.46
N PRO A 199 7.07 14.41 1.17
CA PRO A 199 8.25 15.01 0.57
C PRO A 199 8.92 14.04 -0.40
N THR A 200 9.42 14.56 -1.51
CA THR A 200 10.16 13.79 -2.53
C THR A 200 11.58 14.31 -2.65
N SER A 201 12.51 13.41 -3.00
CA SER A 201 13.94 13.72 -3.13
C SER A 201 14.31 14.27 -4.52
N VAL A 202 13.40 14.92 -5.24
CA VAL A 202 13.63 15.44 -6.61
C VAL A 202 14.27 16.82 -6.65
N GLY A 203 14.79 17.32 -5.52
CA GLY A 203 15.62 18.52 -5.48
C GLY A 203 17.10 18.17 -5.35
N TYR A 204 17.93 18.67 -6.27
CA TYR A 204 19.28 19.10 -5.85
C TYR A 204 19.04 20.22 -4.84
N GLY A 205 19.35 19.97 -3.56
CA GLY A 205 19.47 21.05 -2.60
C GLY A 205 20.47 22.07 -3.16
N ALA A 206 20.09 23.34 -3.13
CA ALA A 206 21.06 24.42 -3.23
C ALA A 206 22.02 24.36 -2.04
#